data_AF-A0A0B1ZAU0-F1
#
_entry.id   AF-A0A0B1ZAU0-F1
#
_cell.length_a   1.000
_cell.length_b   1.000
_cell.length_c   1.000
_cell.angle_alpha   90.00
_cell.angle_beta   90.00
_cell.angle_gamma   90.00
#
_symmetry.space_group_name_H-M   'P 1'
#
loop_
_entity.id
_entity.type
_entity.pdbx_description
1 polymer ?
#
loop_
_entity_poly.entity_id
_entity_poly.type
_entity_poly.pdbx_seq_one_letter_code
_entity_poly.pdbx_strand_id
1 'polypeptide(L)'
;MGVCVADFPNMFIVTGPQAPFANLPTSIEQNVIWISRCIEKMEREGYKVFRPRPQAEREWTAHTADIHRQTLMAEGDKVNSWMMGANREDKPPRVLIYFGGANEYYNRLEESADKGFPELEFE
;
A
#
# COMPACT_ATOMS: atom_id res chain seq x y z
N MET A 1 -1.61 2.16 0.11
CA MET A 1 -0.70 1.65 -0.95
C MET A 1 0.44 0.79 -0.41
N GLY A 2 0.39 0.28 0.83
CA GLY A 2 1.47 -0.57 1.36
C GLY A 2 2.82 0.12 1.61
N VAL A 3 2.87 1.46 1.49
CA VAL A 3 4.09 2.27 1.70
C VAL A 3 4.09 3.12 2.98
N CYS A 4 2.93 3.27 3.62
CA CYS A 4 2.73 3.97 4.89
C CYS A 4 1.38 3.55 5.50
N VAL A 5 1.14 3.90 6.77
CA VAL A 5 -0.08 3.57 7.53
C VAL A 5 -0.45 4.74 8.44
N ALA A 6 -1.75 4.99 8.63
CA ALA A 6 -2.24 6.03 9.52
C ALA A 6 -1.74 5.81 10.96
N ASP A 7 -1.67 6.89 11.74
CA ASP A 7 -1.18 6.93 13.13
C ASP A 7 0.32 6.64 13.34
N PHE A 8 1.08 6.37 12.26
CA PHE A 8 2.54 6.23 12.30
C PHE A 8 3.21 7.33 11.46
N PRO A 9 3.29 8.57 11.99
CA PRO A 9 3.92 9.68 11.27
C PRO A 9 5.38 9.38 10.93
N ASN A 10 5.84 9.87 9.78
CA ASN A 10 7.20 9.68 9.28
C ASN A 10 7.64 8.21 9.08
N MET A 11 6.75 7.24 9.23
CA MET A 11 7.07 5.83 9.02
C MET A 11 6.70 5.41 7.60
N PHE A 12 7.73 4.99 6.85
CA PHE A 12 7.55 4.30 5.59
C PHE A 12 7.67 2.79 5.78
N ILE A 13 7.03 2.03 4.89
CA ILE A 13 7.10 0.57 4.83
C ILE A 13 7.47 0.18 3.40
N VAL A 14 8.43 -0.73 3.24
CA VAL A 14 8.73 -1.31 1.92
C VAL A 14 8.04 -2.67 1.85
N THR A 15 7.28 -2.92 0.79
CA THR A 15 6.48 -4.14 0.62
C THR A 15 5.55 -4.42 1.82
N GLY A 16 4.91 -3.37 2.33
CA GLY A 16 3.97 -3.47 3.44
C GLY A 16 2.66 -4.20 3.07
N PRO A 17 1.72 -4.30 4.02
CA PRO A 17 0.41 -4.88 3.75
C PRO A 17 -0.26 -4.24 2.53
N GLN A 18 -0.88 -5.05 1.68
CA GLN A 18 -1.57 -4.64 0.46
C GLN A 18 -0.64 -3.94 -0.57
N ALA A 19 0.66 -4.25 -0.54
CA ALA A 19 1.56 -4.11 -1.68
C ALA A 19 1.24 -5.19 -2.76
N PRO A 20 1.69 -5.03 -4.01
CA PRO A 20 1.30 -5.92 -5.10
C PRO A 20 1.93 -7.31 -4.97
N PHE A 21 1.22 -8.34 -5.45
CA PHE A 21 1.85 -9.62 -5.78
C PHE A 21 2.56 -9.51 -7.13
N ALA A 22 3.89 -9.48 -7.13
CA ALA A 22 4.67 -9.26 -8.34
C ALA A 22 6.12 -9.77 -8.19
N ASN A 23 6.94 -9.52 -9.22
CA ASN A 23 8.39 -9.59 -9.08
C ASN A 23 8.85 -8.55 -8.03
N LEU A 24 9.09 -8.99 -6.80
CA LEU A 24 9.27 -8.13 -5.64
C LEU A 24 10.41 -7.10 -5.78
N PRO A 25 11.59 -7.41 -6.37
CA PRO A 25 12.63 -6.40 -6.57
C PRO A 25 12.12 -5.15 -7.30
N THR A 26 11.33 -5.32 -8.36
CA THR A 26 10.74 -4.20 -9.10
C THR A 26 9.75 -3.42 -8.24
N SER A 27 8.95 -4.11 -7.42
CA SER A 27 8.02 -3.43 -6.51
C SER A 27 8.74 -2.68 -5.38
N ILE A 28 9.85 -3.22 -4.89
CA ILE A 28 10.74 -2.57 -3.91
C ILE A 28 11.32 -1.28 -4.50
N GLU A 29 11.85 -1.33 -5.73
CA GLU A 29 12.36 -0.14 -6.43
C GLU A 29 11.29 0.95 -6.53
N GLN A 30 10.07 0.59 -6.92
CA GLN A 30 8.96 1.53 -7.03
C GLN A 30 8.54 2.12 -5.67
N ASN A 31 8.55 1.33 -4.60
CA ASN A 31 8.32 1.85 -3.24
C ASN A 31 9.42 2.86 -2.86
N VAL A 32 10.69 2.53 -3.11
CA VAL A 32 11.83 3.40 -2.78
C VAL A 32 11.80 4.69 -3.59
N ILE A 33 11.42 4.65 -4.87
CA ILE A 33 11.26 5.86 -5.70
C ILE A 33 10.18 6.77 -5.09
N TRP A 34 9.01 6.22 -4.77
CA TRP A 34 7.93 7.00 -4.16
C TRP A 34 8.33 7.60 -2.80
N ILE A 35 8.97 6.80 -1.93
CA ILE A 35 9.46 7.23 -0.62
C ILE A 35 10.48 8.36 -0.77
N SER A 36 11.46 8.20 -1.67
CA SER A 36 12.50 9.20 -1.94
C SER A 36 11.89 10.52 -2.40
N ARG A 37 10.91 10.49 -3.31
CA ARG A 37 10.19 11.68 -3.78
C ARG A 37 9.42 12.38 -2.65
N CYS A 38 8.83 11.62 -1.72
CA CYS A 38 8.13 12.18 -0.56
C CYS A 38 9.11 12.89 0.39
N ILE A 39 10.24 12.25 0.70
CA ILE A 39 11.29 12.84 1.55
C ILE A 39 11.86 14.10 0.90
N GLU A 40 12.18 14.05 -0.39
CA GLU A 40 12.67 15.22 -1.13
C GLU A 40 11.69 16.40 -1.09
N LYS A 41 10.37 16.14 -1.22
CA LYS A 41 9.34 17.16 -1.04
C LYS A 41 9.40 17.77 0.36
N MET A 42 9.46 16.93 1.40
CA MET A 42 9.51 17.40 2.78
C MET A 42 10.75 18.25 3.07
N GLU A 43 11.92 17.81 2.61
CA GLU A 43 13.17 18.55 2.79
C GLU A 43 13.14 19.89 2.04
N ARG A 44 12.66 19.90 0.79
CA ARG A 44 12.58 21.10 -0.04
C ARG A 44 11.59 22.13 0.49
N GLU A 45 10.44 21.69 1.02
CA GLU A 45 9.36 22.56 1.48
C GLU A 45 9.41 22.82 3.00
N GLY A 46 10.31 22.15 3.72
CA GLY A 46 10.55 22.37 5.14
C GLY A 46 9.62 21.62 6.10
N TYR A 47 8.80 20.70 5.61
CA TYR A 47 7.91 19.87 6.44
C TYR A 47 8.72 18.96 7.36
N LYS A 48 8.25 18.80 8.60
CA LYS A 48 8.85 17.94 9.62
C LYS A 48 8.08 16.65 9.80
N VAL A 49 6.79 16.64 9.48
CA VAL A 49 5.93 15.48 9.65
C VAL A 49 5.11 15.27 8.39
N PHE A 50 5.03 14.02 7.94
CA PHE A 50 3.93 13.57 7.09
C PHE A 50 3.02 12.60 7.85
N ARG A 51 1.72 12.66 7.55
CA ARG A 51 0.71 11.75 8.11
C ARG A 51 -0.15 11.17 6.99
N PRO A 52 -0.27 9.83 6.90
CA PRO A 52 -1.27 9.25 6.02
C PRO A 52 -2.68 9.56 6.53
N ARG A 53 -3.55 10.04 5.65
CA ARG A 53 -4.95 10.31 6.00
C ARG A 53 -5.67 8.99 6.29
N PRO A 54 -6.33 8.84 7.46
CA PRO A 54 -7.09 7.61 7.77
C PRO A 54 -8.15 7.26 6.72
N GLN A 55 -8.72 8.27 6.05
CA GLN A 55 -9.64 8.07 4.95
C GLN A 55 -8.96 7.39 3.74
N ALA A 56 -7.76 7.83 3.36
CA ALA A 56 -7.04 7.25 2.23
C ALA A 56 -6.63 5.79 2.49
N GLU A 57 -6.30 5.45 3.75
CA GLU A 57 -6.07 4.05 4.14
C GLU A 57 -7.33 3.19 3.98
N ARG A 58 -8.49 3.69 4.43
CA ARG A 58 -9.78 2.99 4.25
C ARG A 58 -10.15 2.83 2.79
N GLU A 59 -9.96 3.87 1.98
CA GLU A 59 -10.20 3.84 0.53
C GLU A 59 -9.28 2.82 -0.16
N TRP A 60 -8.00 2.78 0.22
CA TRP A 60 -7.07 1.77 -0.28
C TRP A 60 -7.49 0.35 0.12
N THR A 61 -7.88 0.16 1.38
CA THR A 61 -8.36 -1.12 1.89
C THR A 61 -9.60 -1.59 1.13
N ALA A 62 -10.58 -0.72 0.92
CA ALA A 62 -11.79 -1.03 0.16
C ALA A 62 -11.45 -1.39 -1.30
N HIS A 63 -10.61 -0.58 -1.96
CA HIS A 63 -10.17 -0.84 -3.33
C HIS A 63 -9.47 -2.21 -3.49
N THR A 64 -8.56 -2.55 -2.57
CA THR A 64 -7.87 -3.85 -2.61
C THR A 64 -8.83 -5.02 -2.41
N ALA A 65 -9.82 -4.87 -1.52
CA ALA A 65 -10.86 -5.87 -1.30
C ALA A 65 -11.80 -6.02 -2.50
N ASP A 66 -12.17 -4.91 -3.15
CA ASP A 66 -13.00 -4.91 -4.36
C ASP A 66 -12.35 -5.65 -5.52
N ILE A 67 -11.06 -5.41 -5.75
CA ILE A 67 -10.30 -6.14 -6.78
C ILE A 67 -10.18 -7.61 -6.42
N HIS A 68 -9.82 -7.92 -5.17
CA HIS A 68 -9.66 -9.29 -4.71
C HIS A 68 -10.92 -10.14 -4.95
N ARG A 69 -12.12 -9.58 -4.66
CA ARG A 69 -13.42 -10.23 -4.88
C ARG A 69 -13.72 -10.57 -6.34
N GLN A 70 -13.05 -9.95 -7.30
CA GLN A 70 -13.22 -10.19 -8.73
C GLN A 70 -12.30 -11.30 -9.27
N THR A 71 -11.47 -11.89 -8.42
CA THR A 71 -10.50 -12.93 -8.80
C THR A 71 -10.82 -14.25 -8.12
N LEU A 72 -10.30 -15.36 -8.65
CA LEU A 72 -10.35 -16.65 -7.95
C LEU A 72 -9.57 -16.65 -6.62
N MET A 73 -8.67 -15.67 -6.41
CA MET A 73 -7.96 -15.53 -5.14
C MET A 73 -8.91 -15.25 -3.98
N ALA A 74 -10.14 -14.79 -4.27
CA ALA A 74 -11.23 -14.65 -3.31
C ALA A 74 -11.51 -15.91 -2.47
N GLU A 75 -11.22 -17.08 -3.03
CA GLU A 75 -11.38 -18.38 -2.37
C GLU A 75 -10.18 -18.77 -1.48
N GLY A 76 -9.18 -17.89 -1.36
CA GLY A 76 -7.92 -18.12 -0.67
C GLY A 76 -8.07 -18.48 0.81
N ASP A 77 -9.12 -17.99 1.47
CA ASP A 77 -9.47 -18.34 2.84
C ASP A 77 -9.91 -19.81 2.98
N LYS A 78 -10.67 -20.34 2.01
CA LYS A 78 -11.14 -21.74 1.99
C LYS A 78 -10.03 -22.74 1.72
N VAL A 79 -8.91 -22.30 1.15
CA VAL A 79 -7.76 -23.15 0.82
C VAL A 79 -6.52 -22.86 1.67
N ASN A 80 -6.72 -22.24 2.84
CA ASN A 80 -5.67 -21.99 3.82
C ASN A 80 -4.50 -21.13 3.30
N SER A 81 -4.78 -20.19 2.40
CA SER A 81 -3.76 -19.36 1.75
C SER A 81 -3.17 -18.33 2.71
N TRP A 82 -1.84 -18.26 2.74
CA TRP A 82 -1.12 -17.23 3.50
C TRP A 82 -1.34 -15.81 2.95
N MET A 83 -1.74 -15.67 1.69
CA MET A 83 -2.04 -14.38 1.07
C MET A 83 -3.27 -13.69 1.70
N MET A 84 -4.10 -14.49 2.37
CA MET A 84 -5.23 -14.04 3.17
C MET A 84 -4.94 -14.10 4.67
N GLY A 85 -3.76 -14.58 5.06
CA GLY A 85 -3.44 -14.93 6.44
C GLY A 85 -4.28 -16.09 7.00
N ALA A 86 -4.92 -16.88 6.12
CA ALA A 86 -5.80 -17.99 6.52
C ALA A 86 -5.03 -19.17 7.14
N ASN A 87 -3.72 -19.26 6.88
CA ASN A 87 -2.79 -20.19 7.49
C ASN A 87 -2.53 -19.98 8.99
N ARG A 88 -3.29 -19.09 9.63
CA ARG A 88 -3.18 -18.76 11.05
C ARG A 88 -4.54 -18.91 11.71
N GLU A 89 -4.57 -19.64 12.82
CA GLU A 89 -5.79 -19.90 13.60
C GLU A 89 -6.12 -18.78 14.58
N ASP A 90 -5.15 -17.91 14.89
CA ASP A 90 -5.26 -16.89 15.94
C ASP A 90 -5.90 -15.58 15.46
N LYS A 91 -6.23 -15.46 14.17
CA LYS A 91 -6.84 -14.26 13.59
C LYS A 91 -7.66 -14.60 12.34
N PRO A 92 -8.74 -13.84 12.06
CA PRO A 92 -9.54 -14.07 10.86
C PRO A 92 -8.75 -13.73 9.58
N PRO A 93 -9.02 -14.45 8.47
CA PRO A 93 -8.46 -14.12 7.16
C PRO A 93 -8.88 -12.72 6.70
N ARG A 94 -8.00 -12.03 5.97
CA ARG A 94 -8.26 -10.72 5.35
C ARG A 94 -7.34 -10.52 4.14
N VAL A 95 -7.69 -9.59 3.26
CA VAL A 95 -6.86 -9.27 2.09
C VAL A 95 -5.54 -8.63 2.53
N LEU A 96 -4.43 -9.36 2.37
CA LEU A 96 -3.08 -8.88 2.71
C LEU A 96 -2.27 -8.42 1.50
N ILE A 97 -2.74 -8.71 0.28
CA ILE A 97 -2.00 -8.49 -0.95
C ILE A 97 -2.89 -7.76 -1.96
N TYR A 98 -2.30 -6.85 -2.72
CA TYR A 98 -2.98 -6.19 -3.83
C TYR A 98 -2.92 -7.05 -5.10
N PHE A 99 -4.10 -7.41 -5.62
CA PHE A 99 -4.26 -8.28 -6.80
C PHE A 99 -4.64 -7.53 -8.09
N GLY A 100 -4.47 -6.19 -8.13
CA GLY A 100 -4.80 -5.38 -9.32
C GLY A 100 -3.72 -5.39 -10.40
N GLY A 101 -2.59 -6.07 -10.15
CA GLY A 101 -1.45 -6.11 -11.05
C GLY A 101 -0.38 -5.06 -10.70
N ALA A 102 0.87 -5.38 -11.03
CA ALA A 102 2.02 -4.55 -10.68
C ALA A 102 2.00 -3.17 -11.36
N ASN A 103 1.65 -3.12 -12.65
CA ASN A 103 1.63 -1.87 -13.41
C ASN A 103 0.61 -0.88 -12.86
N GLU A 104 -0.61 -1.33 -12.54
CA GLU A 104 -1.63 -0.46 -11.93
C GLU A 104 -1.19 0.09 -10.58
N TYR A 105 -0.51 -0.73 -9.77
CA TYR A 105 0.09 -0.29 -8.52
C TYR A 105 1.19 0.77 -8.75
N TYR A 106 2.07 0.57 -9.73
CA TYR A 106 3.13 1.53 -10.06
C TYR A 106 2.58 2.85 -10.56
N ASN A 107 1.61 2.81 -11.49
CA ASN A 107 0.91 3.99 -11.99
C ASN A 107 0.29 4.80 -10.86
N ARG A 108 -0.26 4.12 -9.84
CA ARG A 108 -0.90 4.79 -8.69
C ARG A 108 0.11 5.45 -7.75
N LEU A 109 1.29 4.85 -7.56
CA LEU A 109 2.40 5.49 -6.85
C LEU A 109 2.88 6.73 -7.62
N GLU A 110 3.10 6.60 -8.93
CA GLU A 110 3.53 7.71 -9.79
C GLU A 110 2.51 8.86 -9.76
N GLU A 111 1.23 8.56 -9.99
CA GLU A 111 0.13 9.53 -9.95
C GLU A 111 0.04 10.24 -8.60
N SER A 112 0.20 9.50 -7.49
CA SER A 112 0.25 10.08 -6.14
C SER A 112 1.39 11.10 -6.03
N ALA A 113 2.61 10.70 -6.39
CA ALA A 113 3.78 11.55 -6.24
C ALA A 113 3.73 12.78 -7.18
N ASP A 114 3.18 12.63 -8.39
CA ASP A 114 2.98 13.72 -9.35
C ASP A 114 1.93 14.73 -8.88
N LYS A 115 0.90 14.26 -8.18
CA LYS A 115 -0.14 15.11 -7.57
C LYS A 115 0.26 15.66 -6.20
N GLY A 116 1.49 15.43 -5.75
CA GLY A 116 1.99 15.93 -4.48
C GLY A 116 1.49 15.18 -3.26
N PHE A 117 1.24 13.88 -3.39
CA PHE A 117 0.84 12.95 -2.33
C PHE A 117 -0.51 13.29 -1.69
N PRO A 118 -1.62 13.26 -2.45
CA PRO A 118 -2.93 13.69 -1.96
C PRO A 118 -3.44 12.90 -0.75
N GLU A 119 -2.97 11.68 -0.54
CA GLU A 119 -3.26 10.82 0.60
C GLU A 119 -2.50 11.19 1.89
N LEU A 120 -1.52 12.10 1.80
CA LEU A 120 -0.72 12.55 2.93
C LEU A 120 -1.08 13.99 3.33
N GLU A 121 -0.98 14.26 4.62
CA GLU A 121 -0.94 15.59 5.22
C GLU A 121 0.50 15.91 5.60
N PHE A 122 0.92 17.15 5.38
CA PHE A 122 2.28 17.63 5.69
C PHE A 122 2.22 18.78 6.69
N GLU A 123 3.07 18.73 7.71
CA GLU A 123 3.21 19.71 8.81
C GLU A 123 4.65 20.17 8.95
#